data_AF-A0A1H2G399-F1
#
_entry.id   AF-A0A1H2G399-F1
#
_cell.length_a   1.000
_cell.length_b   1.000
_cell.length_c   1.000
_cell.angle_alpha   90.00
_cell.angle_beta   90.00
_cell.angle_gamma   90.00
#
_symmetry.space_group_name_H-M   'P 1'
#
loop_
_entity.id
_entity.type
_entity.pdbx_description
1 polymer ?
#
loop_
_entity_poly.entity_id
_entity_poly.type
_entity_poly.pdbx_seq_one_letter_code
_entity_poly.pdbx_strand_id
1 'polypeptide(L)' 'MNHSERLLVTVKKCAELTGLTENAIRQYLKKGHWILGIHWFKSANGRIFISMKATNLWMQGKEA' A
#
# COMPACT_ATOMS: atom_id res chain seq x y z
N MET A 1 -15.88 -11.66 -8.71
CA MET A 1 -14.85 -10.69 -8.26
C MET A 1 -15.06 -10.49 -6.77
N ASN A 2 -14.36 -11.24 -5.91
CA ASN A 2 -14.58 -11.22 -4.46
C ASN A 2 -14.07 -9.90 -3.87
N HIS A 3 -14.99 -9.08 -3.38
CA HIS A 3 -14.72 -7.81 -2.71
C HIS A 3 -14.15 -7.98 -1.28
N SER A 4 -13.84 -9.20 -0.84
CA SER A 4 -13.78 -9.52 0.59
C SER A 4 -12.43 -9.37 1.29
N GLU A 5 -11.30 -9.06 0.64
CA GLU A 5 -10.01 -9.02 1.37
C GLU A 5 -8.97 -7.98 0.91
N ARG A 6 -9.37 -6.91 0.23
CA ARG A 6 -8.45 -5.80 -0.05
C ARG A 6 -8.76 -4.66 0.89
N LEU A 7 -8.22 -4.71 2.11
CA LEU A 7 -8.23 -3.55 3.00
C LEU A 7 -7.35 -2.46 2.38
N LEU A 8 -7.98 -1.58 1.62
CA LEU A 8 -7.36 -0.41 1.01
C LEU A 8 -7.41 0.75 2.00
N VAL A 9 -6.24 1.18 2.46
CA VAL A 9 -6.11 2.24 3.45
C VAL A 9 -5.37 3.44 2.87
N THR A 10 -5.55 4.62 3.45
CA THR A 10 -4.77 5.80 3.05
C THR A 10 -3.31 5.64 3.48
N VAL A 11 -2.41 6.43 2.89
CA VAL A 11 -1.00 6.48 3.30
C VAL A 11 -0.85 6.75 4.80
N LYS A 12 -1.63 7.70 5.33
CA LYS A 12 -1.65 8.02 6.76
C LYS A 12 -2.04 6.80 7.61
N LYS A 13 -3.10 6.09 7.23
CA LYS A 13 -3.53 4.92 8.00
C LYS A 13 -2.54 3.74 7.86
N CYS A 14 -1.93 3.57 6.69
CA CYS A 14 -0.86 2.60 6.49
C CYS A 14 0.34 2.91 7.40
N ALA A 15 0.71 4.17 7.54
CA ALA A 15 1.79 4.61 8.44
C ALA A 15 1.49 4.22 9.89
N GLU A 16 0.28 4.52 10.38
CA GLU A 16 -0.18 4.14 11.73
C GLU A 16 -0.14 2.62 11.96
N LEU A 17 -0.55 1.82 10.97
CA LEU A 17 -0.66 0.36 11.12
C LEU A 17 0.68 -0.37 11.02
N THR A 18 1.59 0.13 10.18
CA THR A 18 2.88 -0.52 9.91
C THR A 18 4.01 0.01 10.78
N GLY A 19 3.81 1.15 11.46
CA GLY A 19 4.85 1.87 12.17
C GLY A 19 5.82 2.62 11.25
N LEU A 20 5.59 2.61 9.93
CA LEU A 20 6.36 3.39 8.97
C LEU A 20 5.95 4.85 9.00
N THR A 21 6.88 5.74 8.62
CA THR A 21 6.52 7.13 8.35
C THR A 21 5.83 7.26 6.99
N GLU A 22 4.95 8.26 6.84
CA GLU A 22 4.36 8.56 5.52
C GLU A 22 5.42 8.84 4.45
N ASN A 23 6.56 9.42 4.85
CA ASN A 23 7.68 9.67 3.95
C ASN A 23 8.32 8.36 3.46
N ALA A 24 8.52 7.38 4.35
CA ALA A 24 9.04 6.06 3.96
C ALA A 24 8.11 5.38 2.93
N ILE A 25 6.80 5.42 3.18
CA ILE A 25 5.80 4.89 2.25
C ILE A 25 5.90 5.60 0.90
N ARG A 26 5.94 6.94 0.87
CA ARG A 26 6.10 7.71 -0.37
C ARG A 26 7.41 7.40 -1.10
N GLN A 27 8.50 7.12 -0.37
CA GLN A 27 9.74 6.67 -0.98
C GLN A 27 9.61 5.28 -1.61
N TYR A 28 8.92 4.33 -0.98
CA TYR A 28 8.66 3.02 -1.60
C TYR A 28 7.87 3.13 -2.89
N LEU A 29 6.86 4.02 -2.91
CA LEU A 29 6.09 4.34 -4.12
C LEU A 29 6.99 4.98 -5.19
N LYS A 30 7.79 5.99 -4.83
CA LYS A 30 8.66 6.73 -5.76
C LYS A 30 9.78 5.86 -6.34
N LYS A 31 10.38 5.01 -5.51
CA LYS A 31 11.46 4.10 -5.91
C LYS A 31 10.94 2.84 -6.61
N GLY A 32 9.62 2.65 -6.71
CA GLY A 32 9.02 1.49 -7.38
C GLY A 32 9.08 0.18 -6.59
N HIS A 33 9.39 0.21 -5.28
CA HIS A 33 9.33 -1.00 -4.44
C HIS A 33 7.89 -1.49 -4.31
N TRP A 34 6.94 -0.55 -4.27
CA TRP A 34 5.52 -0.84 -4.24
C TRP A 34 4.90 -0.58 -5.60
N ILE A 35 4.40 -1.64 -6.22
CA ILE A 35 3.90 -1.64 -7.59
C ILE A 35 2.45 -1.11 -7.65
N LEU A 36 2.17 -0.21 -8.60
CA LEU A 36 0.82 0.31 -8.89
C LEU A 36 -0.08 -0.83 -9.37
N GLY A 37 -1.27 -0.97 -8.79
CA GLY A 37 -2.21 -2.06 -9.10
C GLY A 37 -2.03 -3.31 -8.24
N ILE A 38 -0.95 -3.40 -7.45
CA ILE A 38 -0.69 -4.51 -6.51
C ILE A 38 -0.66 -3.97 -5.08
N HIS A 39 0.33 -3.11 -4.80
CA HIS A 39 0.61 -2.57 -3.47
C HIS A 39 -0.14 -1.27 -3.22
N TRP A 40 -0.35 -0.47 -4.26
CA TRP A 40 -1.06 0.79 -4.16
C TRP A 40 -1.91 1.08 -5.38
N PHE A 41 -2.91 1.92 -5.19
CA PHE A 41 -3.92 2.26 -6.18
C PHE A 41 -4.16 3.76 -6.14
N LYS A 42 -4.28 4.36 -7.31
CA LYS A 42 -4.70 5.75 -7.45
C LYS A 42 -6.19 5.77 -7.74
N SER A 43 -6.96 6.40 -6.86
CA SER A 43 -8.39 6.61 -7.09
C SER A 43 -8.61 7.74 -8.10
N ALA A 44 -9.78 7.75 -8.73
CA ALA A 44 -10.18 8.78 -9.70
C ALA A 44 -10.13 10.20 -9.11
N ASN A 45 -10.26 10.34 -7.79
CA ASN A 45 -10.12 11.61 -7.06
C ASN A 45 -8.66 12.03 -6.77
N GLY A 46 -7.67 11.32 -7.33
CA GLY A 46 -6.25 11.60 -7.13
C GLY A 46 -5.67 11.09 -5.80
N ARG A 47 -6.47 10.48 -4.92
CA ARG A 47 -5.98 9.92 -3.65
C ARG A 47 -5.28 8.59 -3.86
N ILE A 48 -4.28 8.34 -3.02
CA ILE A 48 -3.51 7.09 -2.99
C ILE A 48 -4.05 6.19 -1.89
N PHE A 49 -4.36 4.95 -2.28
CA PHE A 49 -4.72 3.87 -1.38
C PHE A 49 -3.65 2.79 -1.42
N ILE A 50 -3.38 2.19 -0.27
CA ILE A 50 -2.40 1.14 -0.06
C ILE A 50 -3.14 -0.16 0.28
N SER A 51 -2.78 -1.25 -0.40
CA SER A 51 -3.26 -2.59 -0.07
C SER A 51 -2.46 -3.15 1.08
N MET A 52 -3.07 -3.21 2.28
CA MET A 52 -2.41 -3.74 3.46
C MET A 52 -1.99 -5.21 3.30
N LYS A 53 -2.74 -5.99 2.52
CA LYS A 53 -2.41 -7.40 2.26
C LYS A 53 -1.09 -7.51 1.47
N ALA A 54 -1.01 -6.81 0.34
CA ALA A 54 0.16 -6.85 -0.53
C ALA A 54 1.40 -6.25 0.14
N THR A 55 1.25 -5.12 0.83
CA THR A 55 2.38 -4.50 1.53
C THR A 55 2.88 -5.34 2.70
N ASN A 56 1.99 -6.01 3.43
CA ASN A 56 2.40 -6.90 4.51
C ASN A 56 3.11 -8.17 3.99
N LEU A 57 2.69 -8.70 2.84
CA LEU A 57 3.40 -9.79 2.15
C LEU A 57 4.81 -9.35 1.72
N TRP A 58 4.92 -8.18 1.08
CA TRP A 58 6.20 -7.62 0.68
C TRP A 58 7.14 -7.37 1.87
N MET A 59 6.62 -6.84 2.99
CA MET A 59 7.41 -6.65 4.22
C MET A 59 7.91 -7.97 4.82
N GLN A 60 7.16 -9.05 4.65
CA GLN A 60 7.57 -10.40 5.06
C GLN A 60 8.53 -11.06 4.05
N GLY A 61 8.88 -10.39 2.94
CA GLY A 61 9.68 -10.96 1.86
C GLY A 61 8.95 -12.06 1.08
N LYS A 62 7.62 -12.09 1.13
CA LYS A 62 6.77 -13.04 0.40
C LYS A 62 6.25 -12.39 -0.88
N GLU A 63 5.97 -13.20 -1.90
CA GLU A 63 5.33 -12.74 -3.12
C GLU A 63 3.92 -12.19 -2.82
N ALA A 64 3.61 -11.03 -3.43
CA ALA A 64 2.46 -10.18 -3.12
C ALA A 64 1.31 -10.32 -4.12
#